data_AF-A0A938EH65-F1
#
_entry.id   AF-A0A938EH65-F1
#
_cell.length_a   1.000
_cell.length_b   1.000
_cell.length_c   1.000
_cell.angle_alpha   90.00
_cell.angle_beta   90.00
_cell.angle_gamma   90.00
#
_symmetry.space_group_name_H-M   'P 1'
#
loop_
_entity.id
_entity.type
_entity.pdbx_description
1 polymer ?
#
loop_
_entity_poly.entity_id
_entity_poly.type
_entity_poly.pdbx_seq_one_letter_code
_entity_poly.pdbx_strand_id
1 'polypeptide(L)'
;MPGRIQNEDVVLVRERARIDEVVSEHVSLKSAGGASLKGLCPFHDEKSPSFHVTPSKGFWYCFGCGEGGDVIGFLQKIEHLNFTEVVEKLAGKYNIQLRYDETFNKSGSNTGQRTRLVEANKIASDFLSQNLNSPEAETGRKFLTDRGFDKNAAIKFGVGYALKGWDSLTNHLKQKGFTENELTLAGLSVAGQRGIYDRFRGRLTWPIRDASGDVVGFGARRLYEDDQGPKYLNTPETPAYKKSQVLYGIDLARKNIATTKQAVIVEGYTDVMACHLAGVTTAVAT
;
A
#
# COMPACT_ATOMS: atom_id res chain seq x y z
N MET A 1 19.51 2.42 2.60
CA MET A 1 19.22 3.52 1.66
C MET A 1 19.61 4.82 2.32
N PRO A 2 20.10 5.82 1.57
CA PRO A 2 20.41 7.11 2.14
C PRO A 2 19.10 7.77 2.66
N GLY A 3 19.20 8.64 3.66
CA GLY A 3 18.06 9.09 4.49
C GLY A 3 16.98 9.91 3.77
N ARG A 4 16.21 10.70 4.51
CA ARG A 4 15.36 11.72 3.88
C ARG A 4 16.28 12.77 3.26
N ILE A 5 16.15 12.99 1.95
CA ILE A 5 16.86 14.05 1.23
C ILE A 5 16.43 15.39 1.83
N GLN A 6 17.40 16.25 2.14
CA GLN A 6 17.11 17.58 2.67
C GLN A 6 16.17 18.34 1.71
N ASN A 7 15.18 19.03 2.26
CA ASN A 7 14.20 19.75 1.44
C ASN A 7 14.90 20.80 0.55
N GLU A 8 15.98 21.40 1.02
CA GLU A 8 16.83 22.33 0.28
C GLU A 8 17.40 21.67 -0.98
N ASP A 9 17.85 20.42 -0.88
CA ASP A 9 18.44 19.70 -2.01
C ASP A 9 17.36 19.21 -2.99
N VAL A 10 16.16 18.87 -2.49
CA VAL A 10 14.99 18.59 -3.35
C VAL A 10 14.58 19.83 -4.13
N VAL A 11 14.58 21.00 -3.49
CA VAL A 11 14.30 22.29 -4.16
C VAL A 11 15.37 22.58 -5.20
N LEU A 12 16.64 22.42 -4.85
CA LEU A 12 17.77 22.60 -5.76
C LEU A 12 17.69 21.67 -6.98
N VAL A 13 17.34 20.39 -6.78
CA VAL A 13 17.10 19.43 -7.86
C VAL A 13 15.95 19.89 -8.75
N ARG A 14 14.84 20.36 -8.18
CA ARG A 14 13.69 20.86 -8.95
C ARG A 14 14.04 22.12 -9.75
N GLU A 15 14.86 23.01 -9.20
CA GLU A 15 15.29 24.25 -9.88
C GLU A 15 16.27 23.96 -11.03
N ARG A 16 17.15 22.98 -10.86
CA ARG A 16 18.18 22.64 -11.85
C ARG A 16 17.67 21.69 -12.93
N ALA A 17 16.71 20.84 -12.60
CA ALA A 17 16.02 19.96 -13.53
C ALA A 17 14.99 20.73 -14.36
N ARG A 18 15.47 21.35 -15.45
CA ARG A 18 14.61 22.05 -16.40
C ARG A 18 13.58 21.12 -17.02
N ILE A 19 12.31 21.44 -16.79
CA ILE A 19 11.21 20.56 -17.16
C ILE A 19 11.08 20.35 -18.66
N ASP A 20 11.41 21.35 -19.48
CA ASP A 20 11.44 21.24 -20.93
C ASP A 20 12.51 20.26 -21.41
N GLU A 21 13.69 20.28 -20.80
CA GLU A 21 14.78 19.36 -21.15
C GLU A 21 14.41 17.93 -20.78
N VAL A 22 13.95 17.71 -19.55
CA VAL A 22 13.58 16.38 -19.05
C VAL A 22 12.41 15.79 -19.85
N VAL A 23 11.37 16.57 -20.11
CA VAL A 23 10.22 16.06 -20.89
C VAL A 23 10.61 15.78 -22.34
N SER A 24 11.49 16.59 -22.94
CA SER A 24 11.90 16.42 -24.34
C SER A 24 12.67 15.12 -24.60
N GLU A 25 13.17 14.46 -23.54
CA GLU A 25 13.79 13.12 -23.63
C GLU A 25 12.76 12.01 -23.89
N HIS A 26 11.50 12.24 -23.52
CA HIS A 26 10.42 11.25 -23.64
C HIS A 26 9.37 11.66 -24.68
N VAL A 27 9.16 12.95 -24.89
CA VAL A 27 8.09 13.49 -25.73
C VAL A 27 8.64 14.49 -26.73
N SER A 28 8.30 14.33 -28.00
CA SER A 28 8.61 15.32 -29.04
C SER A 28 7.77 16.59 -28.84
N LEU A 29 8.41 17.67 -28.38
CA LEU A 29 7.79 18.97 -28.14
C LEU A 29 7.99 19.94 -29.31
N LYS A 30 6.98 20.77 -29.57
CA LYS A 30 7.00 21.89 -30.52
C LYS A 30 6.59 23.18 -29.83
N SER A 31 7.01 24.34 -30.35
CA SER A 31 6.57 25.62 -29.80
C SER A 31 5.05 25.78 -29.90
N ALA A 32 4.43 26.19 -28.79
CA ALA A 32 2.99 26.42 -28.69
C ALA A 32 2.61 27.91 -28.76
N GLY A 33 3.59 28.79 -28.96
CA GLY A 33 3.44 30.24 -28.78
C GLY A 33 3.74 30.69 -27.34
N GLY A 34 4.29 31.90 -27.19
CA GLY A 34 4.91 32.34 -25.94
C GLY A 34 6.11 31.47 -25.55
N ALA A 35 6.45 31.42 -24.26
CA ALA A 35 7.50 30.56 -23.73
C ALA A 35 7.03 29.11 -23.46
N SER A 36 5.91 28.65 -24.04
CA SER A 36 5.32 27.33 -23.78
C SER A 36 5.56 26.34 -24.93
N LEU A 37 5.64 25.06 -24.59
CA LEU A 37 5.83 23.95 -25.52
C LEU A 37 4.62 23.04 -25.51
N LYS A 38 4.37 22.33 -26.63
CA LYS A 38 3.29 21.34 -26.74
C LYS A 38 3.73 20.07 -27.46
N GLY A 39 3.12 18.93 -27.12
CA GLY A 39 3.35 17.62 -27.73
C GLY A 39 2.14 16.69 -27.58
N LEU A 40 2.29 15.45 -28.05
CA LEU A 40 1.34 14.39 -27.74
C LEU A 40 1.57 13.90 -26.31
N CYS A 41 0.48 13.67 -25.58
CA CYS A 41 0.55 13.19 -24.21
C CYS A 41 1.06 11.75 -24.16
N PRO A 42 2.06 11.45 -23.31
CA PRO A 42 2.54 10.08 -23.15
C PRO A 42 1.66 9.22 -22.23
N PHE A 43 0.66 9.82 -21.57
CA PHE A 43 -0.16 9.17 -20.54
C PHE A 43 -1.55 8.74 -21.04
N HIS A 44 -1.92 9.09 -22.27
CA HIS A 44 -3.15 8.62 -22.92
C HIS A 44 -2.99 8.67 -24.44
N ASP A 45 -3.82 7.91 -25.16
CA ASP A 45 -3.76 7.84 -26.61
C ASP A 45 -4.52 9.01 -27.26
N GLU A 46 -3.83 9.81 -28.07
CA GLU A 46 -4.40 10.97 -28.75
C GLU A 46 -3.75 11.26 -30.12
N LYS A 47 -4.49 11.92 -31.01
CA LYS A 47 -4.01 12.31 -32.35
C LYS A 47 -3.67 13.80 -32.48
N SER A 48 -4.11 14.62 -31.54
CA SER A 48 -3.89 16.07 -31.54
C SER A 48 -3.11 16.46 -30.29
N PRO A 49 -2.04 17.29 -30.38
CA PRO A 49 -1.23 17.66 -29.23
C PRO A 49 -2.05 18.36 -28.14
N SER A 50 -2.25 17.71 -26.98
CA SER A 50 -2.90 18.32 -25.81
C SER A 50 -1.97 18.46 -24.61
N PHE A 51 -0.75 17.93 -24.69
CA PHE A 51 0.25 18.00 -23.63
C PHE A 51 1.05 19.30 -23.71
N HIS A 52 0.92 20.15 -22.70
CA HIS A 52 1.59 21.45 -22.64
C HIS A 52 2.65 21.46 -21.53
N VAL A 53 3.80 22.05 -21.83
CA VAL A 53 4.89 22.30 -20.87
C VAL A 53 5.12 23.80 -20.80
N THR A 54 5.14 24.34 -19.57
CA THR A 54 5.44 25.73 -19.28
C THR A 54 6.75 25.82 -18.49
N PRO A 55 7.90 25.97 -19.15
CA PRO A 55 9.24 25.97 -18.52
C PRO A 55 9.37 27.04 -17.43
N SER A 56 8.83 28.24 -17.67
CA SER A 56 8.87 29.34 -16.70
C SER A 56 8.14 29.04 -15.39
N LYS A 57 7.21 28.08 -15.39
CA LYS A 57 6.48 27.62 -14.20
C LYS A 57 7.01 26.29 -13.67
N GLY A 58 7.96 25.65 -14.35
CA GLY A 58 8.41 24.30 -14.02
C GLY A 58 7.27 23.27 -14.01
N PHE A 59 6.29 23.42 -14.91
CA PHE A 59 5.02 22.69 -14.83
C PHE A 59 4.56 22.16 -16.19
N TRP A 60 3.92 20.99 -16.20
CA TRP A 60 3.24 20.41 -17.36
C TRP A 60 1.78 20.14 -17.06
N TYR A 61 0.96 20.18 -18.11
CA TYR A 61 -0.47 19.86 -18.04
C TYR A 61 -0.96 19.31 -19.36
N CYS A 62 -1.76 18.25 -19.32
CA CYS A 62 -2.43 17.69 -20.48
C CYS A 62 -3.91 18.07 -20.46
N PHE A 63 -4.35 18.80 -21.48
CA PHE A 63 -5.75 19.22 -21.61
C PHE A 63 -6.68 18.08 -22.08
N GLY A 64 -6.14 16.97 -22.59
CA GLY A 64 -6.91 15.79 -22.97
C GLY A 64 -7.30 14.90 -21.79
N CYS A 65 -6.33 14.51 -20.95
CA CYS A 65 -6.57 13.61 -19.81
C CYS A 65 -6.68 14.33 -18.44
N GLY A 66 -6.39 15.63 -18.39
CA GLY A 66 -6.48 16.44 -17.16
C GLY A 66 -5.32 16.26 -16.18
N GLU A 67 -4.30 15.49 -16.55
CA GLU A 67 -3.13 15.29 -15.72
C GLU A 67 -2.15 16.47 -15.78
N GLY A 68 -1.44 16.72 -14.68
CA GLY A 68 -0.37 17.72 -14.63
C GLY A 68 0.54 17.53 -13.42
N GLY A 69 1.66 18.22 -13.42
CA GLY A 69 2.65 18.12 -12.35
C GLY A 69 3.94 18.89 -12.63
N ASP A 70 4.90 18.71 -11.73
CA ASP A 70 6.27 19.19 -11.91
C ASP A 70 7.15 18.14 -12.63
N VAL A 71 8.44 18.44 -12.77
CA VAL A 71 9.43 17.56 -13.40
C VAL A 71 9.57 16.21 -12.69
N ILE A 72 9.44 16.20 -11.35
CA ILE A 72 9.52 14.98 -10.55
C ILE A 72 8.28 14.13 -10.81
N GLY A 73 7.09 14.72 -10.72
CA GLY A 73 5.83 14.03 -10.98
C GLY A 73 5.72 13.47 -12.40
N PHE A 74 6.33 14.14 -13.39
CA PHE A 74 6.44 13.59 -14.75
C PHE A 74 7.24 12.28 -14.78
N LEU A 75 8.46 12.29 -14.21
CA LEU A 75 9.36 11.13 -14.21
C LEU A 75 8.79 9.96 -13.39
N GLN A 76 8.16 10.24 -12.26
CA GLN A 76 7.49 9.20 -11.47
C GLN A 76 6.43 8.46 -12.28
N LYS A 77 5.70 9.18 -13.15
CA LYS A 77 4.64 8.59 -13.98
C LYS A 77 5.21 7.84 -15.19
N ILE A 78 6.12 8.46 -15.94
CA ILE A 78 6.60 7.91 -17.21
C ILE A 78 7.60 6.76 -17.00
N GLU A 79 8.37 6.79 -15.92
CA GLU A 79 9.38 5.76 -15.61
C GLU A 79 8.95 4.81 -14.48
N HIS A 80 7.76 5.01 -13.91
CA HIS A 80 7.24 4.23 -12.78
C HIS A 80 8.16 4.21 -11.55
N LEU A 81 8.92 5.29 -11.35
CA LEU A 81 9.84 5.46 -10.23
C LEU A 81 9.16 6.12 -9.03
N ASN A 82 9.62 5.77 -7.82
CA ASN A 82 9.21 6.47 -6.61
C ASN A 82 9.93 7.83 -6.47
N PHE A 83 9.49 8.66 -5.53
CA PHE A 83 9.99 10.02 -5.37
C PHE A 83 11.51 10.08 -5.15
N THR A 84 12.05 9.23 -4.27
CA THR A 84 13.48 9.20 -3.95
C THR A 84 14.31 8.79 -5.15
N GLU A 85 13.88 7.75 -5.88
CA GLU A 85 14.56 7.29 -7.09
C GLU A 85 14.64 8.38 -8.16
N VAL A 86 13.55 9.15 -8.34
CA VAL A 86 13.54 10.28 -9.29
C VAL A 86 14.48 11.40 -8.84
N VAL A 87 14.49 11.76 -7.55
CA VAL A 87 15.39 12.81 -7.05
C VAL A 87 16.85 12.38 -7.13
N GLU A 88 17.18 11.13 -6.80
CA GLU A 88 18.54 10.58 -6.93
C GLU A 88 18.99 10.55 -8.40
N LYS A 89 18.11 10.13 -9.31
CA LYS A 89 18.39 10.13 -10.76
C LYS A 89 18.67 11.53 -11.29
N LEU A 90 17.82 12.49 -10.94
CA LEU A 90 18.01 13.89 -11.35
C LEU A 90 19.27 14.48 -10.71
N ALA A 91 19.54 14.18 -9.43
CA ALA A 91 20.74 14.64 -8.75
C ALA A 91 22.02 14.10 -9.41
N GLY A 92 22.05 12.82 -9.77
CA GLY A 92 23.15 12.23 -10.53
C GLY A 92 23.35 12.89 -11.89
N LYS A 93 22.25 13.18 -12.61
CA LYS A 93 22.30 13.84 -13.92
C LYS A 93 22.80 15.29 -13.86
N TYR A 94 22.39 16.04 -12.84
CA TYR A 94 22.75 17.44 -12.66
C TYR A 94 23.94 17.66 -11.71
N ASN A 95 24.65 16.59 -11.34
CA ASN A 95 25.79 16.58 -10.45
C ASN A 95 25.54 17.32 -9.11
N ILE A 96 24.36 17.10 -8.53
CA ILE A 96 23.97 17.65 -7.24
C ILE A 96 24.31 16.61 -6.16
N GLN A 97 25.12 16.99 -5.18
CA GLN A 97 25.33 16.16 -4.00
C GLN A 97 24.11 16.27 -3.08
N LEU A 98 23.37 15.17 -2.95
CA LEU A 98 22.26 15.08 -2.01
C LEU A 98 22.80 14.88 -0.60
N ARG A 99 22.38 15.76 0.30
CA ARG A 99 22.53 15.61 1.74
C ARG A 99 21.27 14.97 2.29
N TYR A 100 21.49 14.18 3.32
CA TYR A 100 20.46 13.42 3.98
C TYR A 100 20.44 13.85 5.44
N ASP A 101 19.24 14.08 5.98
CA ASP A 101 19.12 14.46 7.39
C ASP A 101 19.63 13.33 8.29
N GLU A 102 20.76 13.55 8.97
CA GLU A 102 21.36 12.60 9.91
C GLU A 102 20.51 12.41 11.18
N THR A 103 19.59 13.33 11.46
CA THR A 103 18.57 13.21 12.53
C THR A 103 17.43 12.25 12.18
N PHE A 104 17.43 11.66 10.98
CA PHE A 104 16.47 10.64 10.54
C PHE A 104 17.06 9.22 10.48
N ASN A 105 18.01 8.91 11.38
CA ASN A 105 18.65 7.59 11.56
C ASN A 105 17.70 6.45 12.04
N LYS A 106 16.44 6.44 11.59
CA LYS A 106 15.48 5.32 11.72
C LYS A 106 14.61 5.06 10.48
N SER A 107 14.78 5.78 9.36
CA SER A 107 13.82 5.69 8.24
C SER A 107 14.40 5.21 6.90
N GLY A 108 15.73 5.18 6.71
CA GLY A 108 16.37 4.58 5.53
C GLY A 108 16.43 3.05 5.54
N SER A 109 16.14 2.44 6.70
CA SER A 109 15.75 1.04 6.85
C SER A 109 14.28 0.84 6.49
N ASN A 110 13.41 1.81 6.78
CA ASN A 110 11.97 1.62 6.75
C ASN A 110 11.38 1.42 5.37
N THR A 111 11.92 1.93 4.25
CA THR A 111 11.31 1.64 2.93
C THR A 111 11.55 0.20 2.49
N GLY A 112 12.82 -0.24 2.45
CA GLY A 112 13.15 -1.64 2.12
C GLY A 112 12.57 -2.62 3.14
N GLN A 113 12.63 -2.27 4.44
CA GLN A 113 12.01 -3.04 5.49
C GLN A 113 10.49 -3.06 5.35
N ARG A 114 9.81 -1.92 5.18
CA ARG A 114 8.35 -1.87 4.96
C ARG A 114 7.96 -2.69 3.73
N THR A 115 8.66 -2.56 2.61
CA THR A 115 8.43 -3.37 1.40
C THR A 115 8.53 -4.85 1.74
N ARG A 116 9.55 -5.27 2.49
CA ARG A 116 9.73 -6.66 2.93
C ARG A 116 8.63 -7.13 3.88
N LEU A 117 8.17 -6.28 4.81
CA LEU A 117 7.05 -6.60 5.70
C LEU A 117 5.72 -6.69 4.94
N VAL A 118 5.49 -5.80 3.97
CA VAL A 118 4.31 -5.83 3.08
C VAL A 118 4.33 -7.10 2.22
N GLU A 119 5.48 -7.52 1.71
CA GLU A 119 5.64 -8.78 0.99
C GLU A 119 5.31 -9.99 1.89
N ALA A 120 5.83 -10.01 3.11
CA ALA A 120 5.51 -11.05 4.10
C ALA A 120 4.01 -11.10 4.41
N ASN A 121 3.38 -9.94 4.63
CA ASN A 121 1.95 -9.81 4.87
C ASN A 121 1.11 -10.26 3.67
N LYS A 122 1.54 -9.98 2.43
CA LYS A 122 0.87 -10.46 1.22
C LYS A 122 0.87 -11.98 1.16
N ILE A 123 2.04 -12.60 1.33
CA ILE A 123 2.17 -14.06 1.33
C ILE A 123 1.39 -14.68 2.50
N ALA A 124 1.40 -14.05 3.67
CA ALA A 124 0.60 -14.46 4.81
C ALA A 124 -0.91 -14.40 4.51
N SER A 125 -1.37 -13.33 3.84
CA SER A 125 -2.77 -13.18 3.44
C SER A 125 -3.21 -14.31 2.50
N ASP A 126 -2.36 -14.66 1.54
CA ASP A 126 -2.65 -15.75 0.60
C ASP A 126 -2.71 -17.10 1.33
N PHE A 127 -1.73 -17.37 2.20
CA PHE A 127 -1.69 -18.58 3.01
C PHE A 127 -2.91 -18.73 3.93
N LEU A 128 -3.28 -17.67 4.66
CA LEU A 128 -4.44 -17.66 5.55
C LEU A 128 -5.75 -17.80 4.76
N SER A 129 -5.86 -17.16 3.60
CA SER A 129 -7.03 -17.31 2.71
C SER A 129 -7.19 -18.74 2.21
N GLN A 130 -6.09 -19.40 1.84
CA GLN A 130 -6.11 -20.81 1.45
C GLN A 130 -6.56 -21.72 2.60
N ASN A 131 -6.04 -21.47 3.81
CA ASN A 131 -6.40 -22.23 5.01
C ASN A 131 -7.89 -22.17 5.37
N LEU A 132 -8.64 -21.16 4.91
CA LEU A 132 -10.10 -21.11 5.10
C LEU A 132 -10.82 -22.29 4.44
N ASN A 133 -10.21 -22.98 3.48
CA ASN A 133 -10.75 -24.20 2.85
C ASN A 133 -10.36 -25.49 3.60
N SER A 134 -9.51 -25.42 4.61
CA SER A 134 -9.10 -26.60 5.38
C SER A 134 -10.26 -27.18 6.20
N PRO A 135 -10.22 -28.48 6.55
CA PRO A 135 -11.21 -29.07 7.47
C PRO A 135 -11.28 -28.32 8.82
N GLU A 136 -10.15 -27.88 9.36
CA GLU A 136 -10.07 -27.15 10.63
C GLU A 136 -10.83 -25.81 10.62
N ALA A 137 -10.96 -25.17 9.46
CA ALA A 137 -11.63 -23.89 9.30
C ALA A 137 -13.16 -23.98 9.24
N GLU A 138 -13.77 -25.15 9.46
CA GLU A 138 -15.22 -25.36 9.39
C GLU A 138 -16.00 -24.38 10.29
N THR A 139 -15.60 -24.22 11.56
CA THR A 139 -16.21 -23.26 12.48
C THR A 139 -16.14 -21.83 11.95
N GLY A 140 -15.03 -21.46 11.30
CA GLY A 140 -14.86 -20.15 10.67
C GLY A 140 -15.79 -19.96 9.47
N ARG A 141 -15.90 -20.95 8.59
CA ARG A 141 -16.85 -20.91 7.46
C ARG A 141 -18.29 -20.83 7.95
N LYS A 142 -18.67 -21.62 8.96
CA LYS A 142 -20.00 -21.57 9.56
C LYS A 142 -20.31 -20.18 10.12
N PHE A 143 -19.37 -19.57 10.84
CA PHE A 143 -19.53 -18.22 11.36
C PHE A 143 -19.82 -17.19 10.26
N LEU A 144 -19.16 -17.30 9.11
CA LEU A 144 -19.38 -16.42 7.96
C LEU A 144 -20.76 -16.66 7.34
N THR A 145 -21.12 -17.92 7.08
CA THR A 145 -22.41 -18.27 6.45
C THR A 145 -23.60 -17.93 7.33
N ASP A 146 -23.49 -18.12 8.65
CA ASP A 146 -24.54 -17.73 9.62
C ASP A 146 -24.81 -16.22 9.61
N ARG A 147 -23.85 -15.43 9.10
CA ARG A 147 -23.96 -13.97 8.92
C ARG A 147 -24.26 -13.55 7.47
N GLY A 148 -24.57 -14.50 6.59
CA GLY A 148 -24.89 -14.23 5.19
C GLY A 148 -23.68 -13.96 4.29
N PHE A 149 -22.46 -14.27 4.75
CA PHE A 149 -21.26 -14.15 3.92
C PHE A 149 -20.95 -15.49 3.25
N ASP A 150 -21.11 -15.53 1.94
CA ASP A 150 -20.78 -16.70 1.13
C ASP A 150 -19.28 -16.82 0.84
N LYS A 151 -18.90 -17.84 0.08
CA LYS A 151 -17.51 -18.05 -0.33
C LYS A 151 -16.96 -16.88 -1.16
N ASN A 152 -17.79 -16.28 -2.01
CA ASN A 152 -17.37 -15.15 -2.85
C ASN A 152 -17.11 -13.90 -2.02
N ALA A 153 -17.92 -13.64 -1.00
CA ALA A 153 -17.68 -12.59 -0.02
C ALA A 153 -16.35 -12.85 0.70
N ALA A 154 -16.12 -14.05 1.20
CA ALA A 154 -14.84 -14.39 1.85
C ALA A 154 -13.64 -14.11 0.94
N ILE A 155 -13.72 -14.50 -0.34
CA ILE A 155 -12.66 -14.22 -1.34
C ILE A 155 -12.51 -12.72 -1.58
N LYS A 156 -13.61 -11.99 -1.81
CA LYS A 156 -13.61 -10.54 -2.11
C LYS A 156 -12.92 -9.72 -1.02
N PHE A 157 -13.13 -10.07 0.25
CA PHE A 157 -12.55 -9.37 1.40
C PHE A 157 -11.25 -10.02 1.91
N GLY A 158 -10.76 -11.07 1.22
CA GLY A 158 -9.54 -11.79 1.59
C GLY A 158 -9.62 -12.48 2.95
N VAL A 159 -10.81 -12.88 3.39
CA VAL A 159 -11.01 -13.54 4.69
C VAL A 159 -10.24 -14.85 4.70
N GLY A 160 -9.48 -15.07 5.76
CA GLY A 160 -8.67 -16.26 5.96
C GLY A 160 -8.92 -16.95 7.30
N TYR A 161 -8.17 -18.01 7.53
CA TYR A 161 -8.17 -18.74 8.79
C TYR A 161 -6.75 -19.03 9.25
N ALA A 162 -6.45 -18.65 10.49
CA ALA A 162 -5.22 -19.04 11.16
C ALA A 162 -5.43 -20.39 11.85
N LEU A 163 -4.63 -21.39 11.49
CA LEU A 163 -4.68 -22.73 12.09
C LEU A 163 -4.38 -22.69 13.60
N LYS A 164 -4.87 -23.67 14.36
CA LYS A 164 -4.62 -23.77 15.81
C LYS A 164 -3.18 -24.12 16.16
N GLY A 165 -2.43 -24.68 15.21
CA GLY A 165 -1.01 -25.00 15.36
C GLY A 165 -0.16 -23.82 15.81
N TRP A 166 1.04 -24.09 16.33
CA TRP A 166 1.88 -23.06 16.93
C TRP A 166 2.63 -22.20 15.92
N ASP A 167 3.05 -22.74 14.77
CA ASP A 167 4.06 -22.12 13.92
C ASP A 167 3.82 -22.37 12.43
N SER A 168 2.58 -22.65 12.03
CA SER A 168 2.25 -23.01 10.64
C SER A 168 2.56 -21.87 9.66
N LEU A 169 2.11 -20.65 9.97
CA LEU A 169 2.40 -19.46 9.17
C LEU A 169 3.88 -19.09 9.25
N THR A 170 4.46 -19.14 10.45
CA THR A 170 5.86 -18.83 10.72
C THR A 170 6.78 -19.72 9.88
N ASN A 171 6.55 -21.04 9.87
CA ASN A 171 7.34 -21.99 9.09
C ASN A 171 7.13 -21.79 7.58
N HIS A 172 5.89 -21.51 7.14
CA HIS A 172 5.61 -21.19 5.74
C HIS A 172 6.41 -19.98 5.26
N LEU A 173 6.46 -18.89 6.05
CA LEU A 173 7.19 -17.69 5.68
C LEU A 173 8.72 -17.87 5.78
N LYS A 174 9.22 -18.64 6.75
CA LYS A 174 10.65 -19.01 6.80
C LYS A 174 11.09 -19.75 5.54
N GLN A 175 10.27 -20.67 5.04
CA GLN A 175 10.53 -21.38 3.77
C GLN A 175 10.53 -20.43 2.55
N LYS A 176 9.90 -19.26 2.66
CA LYS A 176 9.92 -18.18 1.65
C LYS A 176 11.07 -17.19 1.86
N GLY A 177 12.00 -17.48 2.78
CA GLY A 177 13.21 -16.70 3.01
C GLY A 177 13.04 -15.49 3.94
N PHE A 178 11.96 -15.44 4.73
CA PHE A 178 11.81 -14.41 5.77
C PHE A 178 12.51 -14.83 7.06
N THR A 179 13.25 -13.90 7.66
CA THR A 179 13.95 -14.07 8.93
C THR A 179 13.00 -13.92 10.12
N GLU A 180 13.34 -14.49 11.27
CA GLU A 180 12.53 -14.36 12.49
C GLU A 180 12.29 -12.91 12.92
N ASN A 181 13.29 -12.06 12.71
CA ASN A 181 13.21 -10.62 13.00
C ASN A 181 12.19 -9.93 12.10
N GLU A 182 12.16 -10.24 10.80
CA GLU A 182 11.16 -9.70 9.87
C GLU A 182 9.74 -10.13 10.26
N LEU A 183 9.56 -11.41 10.62
CA LEU A 183 8.24 -11.95 11.01
C LEU A 183 7.70 -11.34 12.30
N THR A 184 8.59 -11.15 13.29
CA THR A 184 8.25 -10.49 14.55
C THR A 184 7.96 -9.01 14.31
N LEU A 185 8.75 -8.34 13.49
CA LEU A 185 8.57 -6.92 13.17
C LEU A 185 7.32 -6.66 12.32
N ALA A 186 6.93 -7.59 11.45
CA ALA A 186 5.66 -7.57 10.71
C ALA A 186 4.45 -7.78 11.64
N GLY A 187 4.67 -8.25 12.87
CA GLY A 187 3.62 -8.63 13.80
C GLY A 187 2.90 -9.91 13.38
N LEU A 188 3.53 -10.76 12.58
CA LEU A 188 3.01 -12.07 12.15
C LEU A 188 3.36 -13.18 13.14
N SER A 189 4.49 -13.04 13.83
CA SER A 189 4.97 -13.97 14.85
C SER A 189 5.27 -13.28 16.19
N VAL A 190 5.32 -14.06 17.26
CA VAL A 190 5.62 -13.64 18.64
C VAL A 190 6.78 -14.46 19.18
N ALA A 191 7.69 -13.84 19.91
CA ALA A 191 8.77 -14.54 20.59
C ALA A 191 8.24 -15.42 21.75
N GLY A 192 8.75 -16.64 21.84
CA GLY A 192 8.54 -17.57 22.94
C GLY A 192 9.86 -18.15 23.45
N GLN A 193 9.79 -19.10 24.38
CA GLN A 193 10.99 -19.69 25.01
C GLN A 193 11.84 -20.54 24.05
N ARG A 194 11.23 -21.13 23.02
CA ARG A 194 11.89 -22.06 22.07
C ARG A 194 12.02 -21.47 20.66
N GLY A 195 11.90 -20.15 20.50
CA GLY A 195 11.86 -19.47 19.22
C GLY A 195 10.57 -18.68 19.03
N ILE A 196 10.25 -18.33 17.79
CA ILE A 196 9.03 -17.57 17.45
C ILE A 196 7.87 -18.49 17.04
N TYR A 197 6.64 -18.05 17.29
CA TYR A 197 5.40 -18.76 16.97
C TYR A 197 4.34 -17.82 16.39
N ASP A 198 3.30 -18.36 15.76
CA ASP A 198 2.24 -17.61 15.09
C ASP A 198 1.48 -16.71 16.07
N ARG A 199 1.31 -15.43 15.69
CA ARG A 199 0.53 -14.48 16.49
C ARG A 199 -0.96 -14.84 16.50
N PHE A 200 -1.48 -15.21 15.34
CA PHE A 200 -2.90 -15.55 15.16
C PHE A 200 -3.01 -17.07 15.11
N ARG A 201 -3.90 -17.64 15.93
CA ARG A 201 -4.10 -19.10 16.01
C ARG A 201 -5.56 -19.42 16.29
N GLY A 202 -6.14 -20.36 15.54
CA GLY A 202 -7.54 -20.77 15.68
C GLY A 202 -8.56 -19.65 15.46
N ARG A 203 -8.28 -18.72 14.54
CA ARG A 203 -9.06 -17.47 14.37
C ARG A 203 -9.40 -17.22 12.91
N LEU A 204 -10.56 -16.62 12.65
CA LEU A 204 -10.82 -15.98 11.36
C LEU A 204 -9.97 -14.72 11.25
N THR A 205 -9.38 -14.47 10.09
CA THR A 205 -8.50 -13.33 9.85
C THR A 205 -9.05 -12.47 8.72
N TRP A 206 -8.98 -11.15 8.89
CA TRP A 206 -9.25 -10.16 7.86
C TRP A 206 -7.95 -9.40 7.55
N PRO A 207 -7.47 -9.43 6.30
CA PRO A 207 -6.33 -8.62 5.90
C PRO A 207 -6.72 -7.15 5.95
N ILE A 208 -5.90 -6.35 6.59
CA ILE A 208 -6.04 -4.91 6.63
C ILE A 208 -5.14 -4.36 5.52
N ARG A 209 -5.75 -3.67 4.55
CA ARG A 209 -5.08 -3.08 3.41
C ARG A 209 -4.99 -1.56 3.55
N ASP A 210 -3.89 -0.99 3.09
CA ASP A 210 -3.79 0.47 2.97
C ASP A 210 -4.53 1.00 1.72
N ALA A 211 -4.51 2.31 1.52
CA ALA A 211 -5.20 2.96 0.41
C ALA A 211 -4.64 2.61 -0.98
N SER A 212 -3.49 1.95 -1.05
CA SER A 212 -2.88 1.42 -2.29
C SER A 212 -3.29 -0.05 -2.53
N GLY A 213 -3.92 -0.71 -1.55
CA GLY A 213 -4.36 -2.10 -1.61
C GLY A 213 -3.37 -3.11 -1.02
N ASP A 214 -2.22 -2.64 -0.52
CA ASP A 214 -1.18 -3.48 0.06
C ASP A 214 -1.61 -3.99 1.45
N VAL A 215 -1.39 -5.28 1.72
CA VAL A 215 -1.69 -5.87 3.03
C VAL A 215 -0.64 -5.40 4.03
N VAL A 216 -1.07 -4.66 5.04
CA VAL A 216 -0.19 -4.06 6.05
C VAL A 216 -0.31 -4.75 7.41
N GLY A 217 -1.40 -5.47 7.65
CA GLY A 217 -1.63 -6.22 8.89
C GLY A 217 -2.92 -7.02 8.82
N PHE A 218 -3.38 -7.50 9.97
CA PHE A 218 -4.55 -8.36 10.10
C PHE A 218 -5.36 -8.01 11.34
N GLY A 219 -6.68 -8.14 11.22
CA GLY A 219 -7.59 -8.30 12.35
C GLY A 219 -8.00 -9.77 12.47
N ALA A 220 -8.04 -10.31 13.68
CA ALA A 220 -8.32 -11.73 13.90
C ALA A 220 -9.38 -11.94 14.98
N ARG A 221 -10.48 -12.61 14.62
CA ARG A 221 -11.60 -12.86 15.50
C ARG A 221 -11.50 -14.23 16.16
N ARG A 222 -11.66 -14.26 17.49
CA ARG A 222 -11.78 -15.50 18.27
C ARG A 222 -13.00 -16.32 17.83
N LEU A 223 -12.84 -17.63 17.73
CA LEU A 223 -13.91 -18.58 17.38
C LEU A 223 -14.22 -19.59 18.48
N TYR A 224 -13.23 -19.92 19.29
CA TYR A 224 -13.31 -21.00 20.28
C TYR A 224 -13.28 -20.43 21.71
N GLU A 225 -13.92 -21.12 22.65
CA GLU A 225 -14.03 -20.70 24.05
C GLU A 225 -12.75 -20.98 24.86
N ASP A 226 -11.97 -21.98 24.44
CA ASP A 226 -10.68 -22.34 25.04
C ASP A 226 -9.59 -21.28 24.78
N ASP A 227 -9.74 -20.48 23.72
CA ASP A 227 -8.91 -19.31 23.44
C ASP A 227 -9.18 -18.19 24.47
N GLN A 228 -8.23 -17.99 25.39
CA GLN A 228 -8.28 -16.96 26.43
C GLN A 228 -7.94 -15.54 25.92
N GLY A 229 -7.62 -15.39 24.64
CA GLY A 229 -7.32 -14.10 24.01
C GLY A 229 -8.57 -13.24 23.78
N PRO A 230 -8.38 -11.96 23.39
CA PRO A 230 -9.47 -11.01 23.20
C PRO A 230 -10.40 -11.44 22.06
N LYS A 231 -11.64 -10.91 22.05
CA LYS A 231 -12.63 -11.16 20.99
C LYS A 231 -12.08 -10.83 19.59
N TYR A 232 -11.35 -9.71 19.48
CA TYR A 232 -10.58 -9.33 18.31
C TYR A 232 -9.13 -9.05 18.71
N LEU A 233 -8.20 -9.59 17.93
CA LEU A 233 -6.76 -9.38 18.06
C LEU A 233 -6.25 -8.77 16.77
N ASN A 234 -5.62 -7.60 16.83
CA ASN A 234 -5.03 -6.95 15.66
C ASN A 234 -3.51 -7.11 15.66
N THR A 235 -2.92 -6.98 14.47
CA THR A 235 -1.48 -6.70 14.33
C THR A 235 -1.11 -5.52 15.23
N PRO A 236 0.01 -5.59 15.98
CA PRO A 236 0.50 -4.48 16.80
C PRO A 236 1.01 -3.36 15.89
N GLU A 237 1.42 -2.24 16.46
CA GLU A 237 2.11 -1.19 15.69
C GLU A 237 3.38 -1.73 15.03
N THR A 238 3.51 -1.55 13.71
CA THR A 238 4.71 -1.94 12.94
C THR A 238 5.15 -0.80 12.02
N PRO A 239 6.28 -0.94 11.30
CA PRO A 239 6.62 -0.03 10.20
C PRO A 239 5.62 -0.10 9.03
N ALA A 240 4.94 -1.23 8.84
CA ALA A 240 3.91 -1.41 7.81
C ALA A 240 2.52 -0.92 8.26
N TYR A 241 2.20 -1.08 9.54
CA TYR A 241 0.86 -0.89 10.09
C TYR A 241 0.84 0.16 11.21
N LYS A 242 0.02 1.20 10.98
CA LYS A 242 -0.31 2.26 11.94
C LYS A 242 -1.83 2.27 12.15
N LYS A 243 -2.30 1.83 13.31
CA LYS A 243 -3.73 1.69 13.59
C LYS A 243 -4.49 3.00 13.40
N SER A 244 -3.88 4.14 13.77
CA SER A 244 -4.49 5.46 13.64
C SER A 244 -4.58 5.99 12.20
N GLN A 245 -3.96 5.30 11.23
CA GLN A 245 -3.85 5.77 9.84
C GLN A 245 -4.50 4.84 8.82
N VAL A 246 -5.06 3.70 9.28
CA VAL A 246 -5.64 2.71 8.39
C VAL A 246 -7.11 2.53 8.70
N LEU A 247 -7.92 2.48 7.63
CA LEU A 247 -9.34 2.20 7.70
C LEU A 247 -9.60 0.90 6.93
N TYR A 248 -10.20 -0.09 7.57
CA TYR A 248 -10.59 -1.32 6.89
C TYR A 248 -11.61 -1.03 5.78
N GLY A 249 -11.39 -1.63 4.61
CA GLY A 249 -12.22 -1.43 3.41
C GLY A 249 -11.87 -0.19 2.59
N ILE A 250 -10.86 0.60 2.97
CA ILE A 250 -10.47 1.80 2.23
C ILE A 250 -10.00 1.49 0.81
N ASP A 251 -9.34 0.35 0.61
CA ASP A 251 -8.90 -0.15 -0.69
C ASP A 251 -10.08 -0.36 -1.65
N LEU A 252 -11.22 -0.82 -1.13
CA LEU A 252 -12.46 -1.00 -1.88
C LEU A 252 -13.24 0.32 -2.03
N ALA A 253 -13.23 1.16 -1.00
CA ALA A 253 -14.10 2.31 -0.90
C ALA A 253 -13.54 3.60 -1.53
N ARG A 254 -12.21 3.77 -1.56
CA ARG A 254 -11.53 5.04 -1.91
C ARG A 254 -12.03 5.64 -3.23
N LYS A 255 -12.14 4.82 -4.28
CA LYS A 255 -12.60 5.29 -5.60
C LYS A 255 -14.02 5.83 -5.52
N ASN A 256 -14.92 5.11 -4.87
CA ASN A 256 -16.32 5.50 -4.78
C ASN A 256 -16.52 6.68 -3.84
N ILE A 257 -15.76 6.77 -2.73
CA ILE A 257 -15.74 7.96 -1.87
C ILE A 257 -15.34 9.20 -2.67
N ALA A 258 -14.31 9.09 -3.52
CA ALA A 258 -13.85 10.21 -4.34
C ALA A 258 -14.89 10.66 -5.37
N THR A 259 -15.67 9.72 -5.94
CA THR A 259 -16.72 10.00 -6.93
C THR A 259 -18.01 10.52 -6.28
N THR A 260 -18.50 9.88 -5.22
CA THR A 260 -19.79 10.21 -4.58
C THR A 260 -19.68 11.28 -3.50
N LYS A 261 -18.44 11.64 -3.09
CA LYS A 261 -18.15 12.58 -2.01
C LYS A 261 -18.77 12.19 -0.66
N GLN A 262 -18.96 10.90 -0.43
CA GLN A 262 -19.51 10.34 0.80
C GLN A 262 -18.65 9.20 1.30
N ALA A 263 -18.38 9.19 2.62
CA ALA A 263 -17.85 8.03 3.32
C ALA A 263 -18.87 7.58 4.37
N VAL A 264 -19.00 6.26 4.57
CA VAL A 264 -19.84 5.68 5.62
C VAL A 264 -18.94 5.01 6.64
N ILE A 265 -18.94 5.49 7.88
CA ILE A 265 -18.13 4.92 8.96
C ILE A 265 -18.99 3.88 9.68
N VAL A 266 -18.47 2.65 9.83
CA VAL A 266 -19.11 1.56 10.58
C VAL A 266 -18.15 0.98 11.62
N GLU A 267 -18.67 0.15 12.53
CA GLU A 267 -17.94 -0.31 13.72
C GLU A 267 -16.86 -1.35 13.41
N GLY A 268 -17.08 -2.27 12.47
CA GLY A 268 -16.11 -3.34 12.25
C GLY A 268 -16.15 -4.06 10.91
N TYR A 269 -15.29 -5.07 10.80
CA TYR A 269 -15.02 -5.82 9.56
C TYR A 269 -16.30 -6.37 8.90
N THR A 270 -17.18 -7.01 9.68
CA THR A 270 -18.41 -7.60 9.13
C THR A 270 -19.40 -6.55 8.66
N ASP A 271 -19.40 -5.36 9.27
CA ASP A 271 -20.32 -4.29 8.89
C ASP A 271 -19.88 -3.70 7.56
N VAL A 272 -18.57 -3.49 7.38
CA VAL A 272 -18.00 -3.11 6.07
C VAL A 272 -18.35 -4.16 5.02
N MET A 273 -18.17 -5.45 5.32
CA MET A 273 -18.53 -6.52 4.38
C MET A 273 -20.00 -6.45 3.98
N ALA A 274 -20.91 -6.35 4.96
CA ALA A 274 -22.35 -6.27 4.73
C ALA A 274 -22.74 -5.04 3.89
N CYS A 275 -22.22 -3.86 4.25
CA CYS A 275 -22.44 -2.62 3.51
C CYS A 275 -22.03 -2.75 2.04
N HIS A 276 -20.80 -3.23 1.78
CA HIS A 276 -20.28 -3.37 0.42
C HIS A 276 -21.04 -4.41 -0.41
N LEU A 277 -21.52 -5.49 0.20
CA LEU A 277 -22.36 -6.49 -0.47
C LEU A 277 -23.78 -5.95 -0.76
N ALA A 278 -24.30 -5.05 0.09
CA ALA A 278 -25.56 -4.36 -0.12
C ALA A 278 -25.47 -3.14 -1.08
N GLY A 279 -24.29 -2.89 -1.67
CA GLY A 279 -24.08 -1.79 -2.62
C GLY A 279 -23.62 -0.46 -1.99
N VAL A 280 -23.52 -0.39 -0.66
CA VAL A 280 -22.94 0.75 0.07
C VAL A 280 -21.41 0.64 0.05
N THR A 281 -20.85 0.90 -1.14
CA THR A 281 -19.43 0.68 -1.45
C THR A 281 -18.49 1.78 -0.94
N THR A 282 -19.00 2.73 -0.15
CA THR A 282 -18.24 3.79 0.51
C THR A 282 -17.98 3.51 1.99
N ALA A 283 -18.38 2.32 2.47
CA ALA A 283 -18.25 1.95 3.87
C ALA A 283 -16.80 1.59 4.25
N VAL A 284 -16.36 2.07 5.42
CA VAL A 284 -15.05 1.81 6.02
C VAL A 284 -15.16 1.70 7.55
N ALA A 285 -14.18 1.05 8.21
CA ALA A 285 -14.13 0.90 9.67
C ALA A 285 -12.74 1.21 10.24
N THR A 286 -12.66 1.61 11.51
CA THR A 286 -11.42 1.94 12.24
C THR A 286 -10.71 0.75 12.86
#